data_AF-A0AAC9I204-F1
#
_entry.id   AF-A0AAC9I204-F1
#
_cell.length_a   1.000
_cell.length_b   1.000
_cell.length_c   1.000
_cell.angle_alpha   90.00
_cell.angle_beta   90.00
_cell.angle_gamma   90.00
#
_symmetry.space_group_name_H-M   'P 1'
#
loop_
_entity.id
_entity.type
_entity.pdbx_description
1 polymer ?
#
loop_
_entity_poly.entity_id
_entity_poly.type
_entity_poly.pdbx_seq_one_letter_code
_entity_poly.pdbx_strand_id
1 'polypeptide(L)' 'MNITITPLEDHKRYSVNGHAVYKDDKGFYVSATDMNAKEWKAFHRYEKLVIKNKAFKTHTKATYKG' A
#
# COMPACT_ATOMS: atom_id res chain seq x y z
N MET A 1 -8.76 -11.34 9.08
CA MET A 1 -9.31 -10.03 8.66
C MET A 1 -8.84 -9.77 7.24
N ASN A 2 -9.69 -9.29 6.32
CA ASN A 2 -9.24 -9.05 4.95
C ASN A 2 -8.72 -7.61 4.81
N ILE A 3 -7.49 -7.44 4.34
CA ILE A 3 -6.87 -6.14 4.11
C ILE A 3 -6.88 -5.87 2.61
N THR A 4 -7.61 -4.83 2.21
CA THR A 4 -7.72 -4.43 0.81
C THR A 4 -6.79 -3.28 0.53
N ILE A 5 -5.94 -3.39 -0.49
CA ILE A 5 -5.06 -2.31 -0.95
C ILE A 5 -5.52 -1.88 -2.33
N THR A 6 -5.87 -0.61 -2.46
CA THR A 6 -6.31 -0.02 -3.72
C THR A 6 -5.35 1.10 -4.10
N PRO A 7 -4.68 1.04 -5.26
CA PRO A 7 -3.90 2.16 -5.77
C PRO A 7 -4.85 3.33 -6.09
N LEU A 8 -4.51 4.52 -5.57
CA LEU A 8 -5.23 5.77 -5.86
C LEU A 8 -4.48 6.58 -6.91
N GLU A 9 -3.15 6.67 -6.73
CA GLU A 9 -2.24 7.28 -7.67
C GLU A 9 -0.98 6.42 -7.76
N ASP A 10 -0.67 5.93 -8.95
CA ASP A 10 0.44 5.00 -9.16
C ASP A 10 1.76 5.58 -8.63
N HIS A 11 2.50 4.74 -7.90
CA HIS A 11 3.76 5.07 -7.22
C HIS A 11 3.69 6.20 -6.16
N LYS A 12 2.51 6.77 -5.87
CA LYS A 12 2.38 7.89 -4.93
C LYS A 12 1.40 7.65 -3.78
N ARG A 13 0.19 7.17 -4.07
CA ARG A 13 -0.90 7.09 -3.10
C ARG A 13 -1.68 5.78 -3.19
N TYR A 14 -1.98 5.21 -2.04
CA TYR A 14 -2.70 3.95 -1.90
C TYR A 14 -3.72 4.06 -0.77
N SER A 15 -4.85 3.37 -0.90
CA SER A 15 -5.80 3.15 0.17
C SER A 15 -5.62 1.74 0.72
N VAL A 16 -5.30 1.62 2.00
CA VAL A 16 -5.21 0.34 2.71
C VAL A 16 -6.40 0.25 3.65
N ASN A 17 -7.40 -0.54 3.28
CA ASN A 17 -8.63 -0.74 4.06
C ASN A 17 -9.35 0.57 4.43
N GLY A 18 -9.23 1.60 3.57
CA GLY A 18 -9.76 2.94 3.82
C GLY A 18 -8.72 3.95 4.32
N HIS A 19 -7.59 3.49 4.86
CA HIS A 19 -6.49 4.34 5.32
C HIS A 19 -5.67 4.86 4.15
N ALA A 20 -5.44 6.17 4.08
CA ALA A 20 -4.62 6.78 3.04
C ALA A 20 -3.13 6.59 3.37
N VAL A 21 -2.39 5.97 2.46
CA VAL A 21 -0.93 5.77 2.51
C VAL A 21 -0.28 6.54 1.38
N TYR A 22 0.70 7.36 1.70
CA TYR A 22 1.41 8.19 0.74
C TYR A 22 2.92 8.17 1.01
N LYS A 23 3.70 8.48 -0.01
CA LYS A 23 5.14 8.61 0.11
C LYS A 23 5.49 10.00 0.66
N ASP A 24 6.25 10.06 1.75
CA ASP A 24 6.77 11.31 2.31
C ASP A 24 7.98 11.83 1.51
N ASP A 25 8.45 13.03 1.85
CA ASP A 25 9.60 13.67 1.20
C ASP A 25 10.92 12.91 1.41
N LYS A 26 10.98 12.04 2.43
CA LYS A 26 12.12 11.16 2.71
C LYS A 26 12.05 9.84 1.95
N GLY A 27 10.96 9.61 1.22
CA GLY A 27 10.73 8.44 0.41
C GLY A 27 10.15 7.23 1.16
N PHE A 28 9.71 7.41 2.40
CA PHE A 28 9.02 6.39 3.19
C PHE A 28 7.50 6.47 2.97
N TYR A 29 6.84 5.32 3.03
CA TYR A 29 5.38 5.28 3.01
C TYR A 29 4.84 5.50 4.42
N VAL A 30 4.04 6.54 4.58
CA VAL A 30 3.38 6.92 5.82
C VAL A 30 1.86 6.92 5.63
N SER A 31 1.11 6.72 6.70
CA SER A 31 -0.35 6.83 6.67
C SER A 31 -0.82 8.10 7.37
N ALA A 32 -1.89 8.71 6.86
CA ALA A 32 -2.55 9.84 7.52
C ALA A 32 -3.31 9.43 8.79
N THR A 33 -3.54 8.14 8.97
CA THR A 33 -4.39 7.55 10.01
C THR A 33 -3.68 6.37 10.64
N ASP A 34 -4.04 6.02 11.88
CA ASP A 34 -3.48 4.84 12.53
C ASP A 34 -3.87 3.57 11.80
N MET A 35 -2.85 2.86 11.31
CA MET A 35 -2.95 1.54 10.73
C MET A 35 -2.40 0.51 11.71
N ASN A 36 -3.05 -0.64 11.78
CA ASN A 36 -2.59 -1.73 12.64
C ASN A 36 -1.37 -2.46 12.02
N ALA A 37 -0.68 -3.25 12.83
CA ALA A 37 0.52 -3.98 12.40
C ALA A 37 0.27 -4.95 11.22
N LYS A 38 -0.93 -5.51 11.10
CA LYS A 38 -1.29 -6.42 9.99
C LYS A 38 -1.46 -5.65 8.69
N GLU A 39 -2.06 -4.47 8.74
CA GLU A 39 -2.23 -3.56 7.61
C GLU A 39 -0.87 -3.09 7.08
N TRP A 40 0.03 -2.67 7.98
CA TRP A 40 1.41 -2.35 7.62
C TRP A 40 2.13 -3.53 6.97
N LYS A 41 2.01 -4.73 7.55
CA LYS A 41 2.61 -5.95 6.98
C LYS A 41 2.07 -6.28 5.60
N ALA A 42 0.76 -6.14 5.38
CA ALA A 42 0.13 -6.32 4.08
C ALA A 42 0.62 -5.27 3.07
N PHE A 43 0.70 -4.00 3.49
CA PHE A 43 1.20 -2.92 2.65
C PHE A 43 2.66 -3.11 2.25
N HIS A 44 3.56 -3.47 3.16
CA HIS A 44 4.95 -3.76 2.82
C HIS A 44 5.11 -4.94 1.86
N ARG A 45 4.25 -5.96 2.00
CA ARG A 45 4.23 -7.07 1.04
C ARG A 45 3.79 -6.60 -0.34
N TYR A 46 2.77 -5.77 -0.41
CA TYR A 46 2.31 -5.15 -1.65
C TYR A 46 3.38 -4.24 -2.26
N GLU A 47 4.04 -3.42 -1.44
CA GLU A 47 5.14 -2.55 -1.84
C GLU A 47 6.27 -3.35 -2.50
N LYS A 48 6.69 -4.46 -1.90
CA LYS A 48 7.75 -5.31 -2.43
C LYS A 48 7.37 -6.01 -3.73
N LEU A 49 6.13 -6.51 -3.83
CA LEU A 49 5.70 -7.35 -4.95
C LEU A 49 5.18 -6.57 -6.15
N VAL A 50 4.56 -5.41 -5.90
CA VAL A 50 3.86 -4.60 -6.89
C VAL A 50 4.62 -3.28 -7.11
N ILE A 51 4.75 -2.45 -6.07
CA ILE A 51 5.28 -1.08 -6.20
C ILE A 51 6.75 -1.04 -6.65
N LYS A 52 7.60 -1.89 -6.05
CA LYS A 52 9.03 -1.98 -6.35
C LYS A 52 9.33 -2.87 -7.55
N ASN A 53 8.32 -3.56 -8.08
CA ASN A 53 8.51 -4.50 -9.16
C ASN A 53 8.32 -3.79 -10.50
N LYS A 54 9.43 -3.61 -11.22
CA LYS A 54 9.49 -2.92 -12.53
C LYS A 54 8.66 -3.59 -13.62
N ALA A 55 8.23 -4.84 -13.44
CA ALA A 55 7.35 -5.53 -14.39
C ALA A 55 5.91 -4.96 -14.36
N PHE A 56 5.47 -4.39 -13.24
CA PHE A 56 4.15 -3.79 -13.14
C PHE A 56 4.21 -2.32 -13.58
N LYS A 57 3.60 -2.03 -14.74
CA LYS A 57 3.45 -0.65 -15.25
C LYS A 57 2.30 0.10 -14.60
N THR A 58 1.28 -0.63 -14.16
CA THR A 58 0.11 -0.12 -13.44
C THR A 58 -0.09 -0.99 -12.22
N HIS A 59 -0.45 -0.35 -11.11
CA HIS A 59 -0.74 -1.08 -9.90
C HIS A 59 -2.21 -1.48 -9.88
N THR A 60 -2.50 -2.70 -9.42
CA THR A 60 -3.86 -3.22 -9.33
C THR A 60 -4.26 -3.45 -7.88
N LYS A 61 -5.56 -3.35 -7.61
CA LYS A 61 -6.13 -3.69 -6.30
C LYS A 61 -5.68 -5.10 -5.86
N ALA A 62 -5.27 -5.22 -4.60
CA ALA A 62 -4.88 -6.49 -3.99
C ALA A 62 -5.62 -6.71 -2.67
N THR A 63 -5.86 -7.99 -2.34
CA THR A 63 -6.48 -8.37 -1.06
C THR A 63 -5.59 -9.36 -0.34
N TYR A 64 -5.28 -9.10 0.93
CA TYR A 64 -4.45 -9.93 1.78
C TYR A 64 -5.26 -10.51 2.93
N LYS A 65 -5.00 -11.77 3.28
CA LYS A 65 -5.50 -12.38 4.52
C LYS A 65 -4.60 -11.91 5.67
N GLY A 66 -5.17 -11.13 6.59
CA GLY A 66 -4.53 -10.64 7.82
C GLY A 66 -4.87 -11.47 9.04
#